data_AF-A0A7S2VND2-F1
#
_entry.id   AF-A0A7S2VND2-F1
#
_cell.length_a   1.000
_cell.length_b   1.000
_cell.length_c   1.000
_cell.angle_alpha   90.00
_cell.angle_beta   90.00
_cell.angle_gamma   90.00
#
_symmetry.space_group_name_H-M   'P 1'
#
loop_
_entity.id
_entity.type
_entity.pdbx_description
1 polymer ?
#
loop_
_entity_poly.entity_id
_entity_poly.type
_entity_poly.pdbx_seq_one_letter_code
_entity_poly.pdbx_strand_id
1 'polypeptide(L)'
;MDSPLASSKDLPDEPFDTPAEKVQATHLAQLRAVVDRMTLTCSGFKRHDTRTLELSEGRVRIFSPGSSSSVKSCIDVGRDVHECSLHRGWGCGPKILLLSLSRPPPARRALLRGRAQEQKLYFFEFASEDVAADFHREIRALRPAGDSREPL
;
A
#
# COMPACT_ATOMS: atom_id res chain seq x y z
N MET A 1 -74.12 -34.72 6.29
CA MET A 1 -72.82 -34.62 6.97
C MET A 1 -71.80 -34.80 5.86
N ASP A 2 -71.19 -33.81 5.23
CA ASP A 2 -71.00 -32.38 5.49
C ASP A 2 -70.64 -31.71 4.13
N SER A 3 -71.11 -30.48 3.90
CA SER A 3 -70.41 -29.50 3.03
C SER A 3 -69.43 -28.71 3.91
N PRO A 4 -68.64 -27.72 3.44
CA PRO A 4 -68.04 -27.39 2.13
C PRO A 4 -66.49 -27.25 2.30
N LEU A 5 -65.64 -26.77 1.38
CA LEU A 5 -65.39 -25.35 1.07
C LEU A 5 -64.14 -25.25 0.18
N ALA A 6 -64.21 -24.38 -0.81
CA ALA A 6 -63.16 -24.05 -1.78
C ALA A 6 -62.02 -23.19 -1.21
N SER A 7 -60.87 -23.21 -1.87
CA SER A 7 -60.07 -22.01 -2.24
C SER A 7 -58.78 -22.47 -2.92
N SER A 8 -58.61 -22.20 -4.22
CA SER A 8 -58.07 -20.96 -4.78
C SER A 8 -56.55 -20.83 -4.60
N LYS A 9 -55.89 -20.78 -5.78
CA LYS A 9 -54.97 -19.73 -6.22
C LYS A 9 -53.46 -19.87 -6.01
N ASP A 10 -52.78 -19.59 -7.14
CA ASP A 10 -51.51 -18.83 -7.28
C ASP A 10 -50.23 -19.50 -6.75
N LEU A 11 -49.03 -19.43 -7.33
CA LEU A 11 -48.36 -18.74 -8.45
C LEU A 11 -47.01 -19.49 -8.66
N PRO A 12 -46.26 -19.28 -9.75
CA PRO A 12 -45.01 -20.01 -10.02
C PRO A 12 -43.87 -19.62 -9.07
N ASP A 13 -43.02 -20.61 -8.76
CA ASP A 13 -41.74 -20.44 -8.05
C ASP A 13 -40.78 -19.57 -8.87
N GLU A 14 -40.81 -18.26 -8.63
CA GLU A 14 -39.76 -17.35 -9.08
C GLU A 14 -38.47 -17.68 -8.31
N PRO A 15 -37.36 -18.01 -9.01
CA PRO A 15 -36.08 -18.18 -8.35
C PRO A 15 -35.62 -16.79 -7.87
N PHE A 16 -35.56 -16.61 -6.55
CA PHE A 16 -34.95 -15.44 -5.94
C PHE A 16 -33.48 -15.34 -6.37
N ASP A 17 -33.22 -14.47 -7.34
CA ASP A 17 -31.92 -13.89 -7.63
C ASP A 17 -31.41 -13.25 -6.34
N THR A 18 -30.55 -13.97 -5.63
CA THR A 18 -29.79 -13.41 -4.51
C THR A 18 -28.61 -12.70 -5.15
N PRO A 19 -28.51 -11.36 -5.09
CA PRO A 19 -27.27 -10.72 -5.49
C PRO A 19 -26.21 -11.22 -4.52
N ALA A 20 -25.26 -12.00 -5.03
CA ALA A 20 -24.04 -12.32 -4.31
C ALA A 20 -23.33 -10.99 -4.05
N GLU A 21 -23.65 -10.39 -2.91
CA GLU A 21 -22.95 -9.24 -2.36
C GLU A 21 -21.50 -9.70 -2.27
N LYS A 22 -20.66 -9.20 -3.19
CA LYS A 22 -19.21 -9.39 -3.12
C LYS A 22 -18.78 -8.75 -1.81
N VAL A 23 -18.78 -9.55 -0.75
CA VAL A 23 -18.02 -9.26 0.46
C VAL A 23 -16.57 -9.28 0.00
N GLN A 24 -16.11 -8.13 -0.49
CA GLN A 24 -14.71 -7.85 -0.66
C GLN A 24 -14.14 -7.83 0.75
N ALA A 25 -13.77 -9.01 1.24
CA ALA A 25 -12.87 -9.13 2.36
C ALA A 25 -11.57 -8.44 1.93
N THR A 26 -11.47 -7.15 2.21
CA THR A 26 -10.22 -6.43 2.19
C THR A 26 -9.41 -7.02 3.33
N HIS A 27 -8.75 -8.13 3.06
CA HIS A 27 -7.78 -8.72 3.95
C HIS A 27 -6.63 -7.72 4.04
N LEU A 28 -6.77 -6.74 4.93
CA LEU A 28 -5.77 -5.71 5.19
C LEU A 28 -4.60 -6.40 5.88
N ALA A 29 -3.74 -7.04 5.11
CA ALA A 29 -2.54 -7.69 5.60
C ALA A 29 -1.76 -6.67 6.44
N GLN A 30 -1.54 -7.00 7.72
CA GLN A 30 -0.68 -6.21 8.60
C GLN A 30 0.74 -6.73 8.44
N LEU A 31 1.58 -5.99 7.73
CA LEU A 31 2.99 -6.32 7.57
C LEU A 31 3.82 -5.41 8.48
N ARG A 32 4.85 -5.97 9.10
CA ARG A 32 5.75 -5.23 9.97
C ARG A 32 7.16 -5.79 9.88
N ALA A 33 8.15 -4.91 9.74
CA ALA A 33 9.55 -5.30 9.60
C ALA A 33 10.50 -4.25 10.18
N VAL A 34 11.64 -4.71 10.67
CA VAL A 34 12.81 -3.86 10.93
C VAL A 34 13.63 -3.80 9.64
N VAL A 35 13.96 -2.59 9.20
CA VAL A 35 14.64 -2.31 7.94
C VAL A 35 15.76 -1.31 8.14
N ASP A 36 16.74 -1.30 7.24
CA ASP A 36 17.72 -0.24 7.17
C ASP A 36 17.28 0.79 6.13
N ARG A 37 17.11 2.05 6.56
CA ARG A 37 16.88 3.15 5.64
C ARG A 37 18.20 3.49 4.95
N MET A 38 18.18 3.49 3.63
CA MET A 38 19.33 3.82 2.81
C MET A 38 19.31 5.29 2.37
N THR A 39 20.49 5.81 2.10
CA THR A 39 20.72 7.09 1.43
C THR A 39 21.57 6.88 0.19
N LEU A 40 21.30 7.65 -0.87
CA LEU A 40 22.13 7.67 -2.07
C LEU A 40 23.29 8.65 -1.87
N THR A 41 24.50 8.19 -2.11
CA THR A 41 25.72 9.00 -2.12
C THR A 41 26.36 8.93 -3.52
N CYS A 42 27.41 9.71 -3.77
CA CYS A 42 28.18 9.63 -5.02
C CYS A 42 28.78 8.24 -5.27
N SER A 43 28.90 7.41 -4.23
CA SER A 43 29.46 6.05 -4.28
C SER A 43 28.39 4.95 -4.24
N GLY A 44 27.10 5.30 -4.37
CA GLY A 44 25.99 4.35 -4.35
C GLY A 44 25.16 4.39 -3.06
N PHE A 45 24.51 3.28 -2.72
CA PHE A 45 23.65 3.20 -1.53
C PHE A 45 24.47 2.99 -0.25
N LYS A 46 24.14 3.74 0.80
CA LYS A 46 24.70 3.59 2.14
C LYS A 46 23.59 3.50 3.19
N ARG A 47 23.70 2.56 4.14
CA ARG A 47 22.83 2.48 5.32
C ARG A 47 22.94 3.76 6.14
N HIS A 48 21.81 4.37 6.44
CA HIS A 48 21.74 5.60 7.23
C HIS A 48 21.31 5.32 8.66
N ASP A 49 20.16 4.68 8.85
CA ASP A 49 19.64 4.28 10.17
C ASP A 49 18.68 3.10 10.08
N THR A 50 18.50 2.39 11.18
CA THR A 50 17.51 1.31 11.30
C THR A 50 16.15 1.86 11.71
N ARG A 51 15.09 1.35 11.09
CA ARG A 51 13.70 1.80 11.24
C ARG A 51 12.78 0.61 11.37
N THR A 52 11.66 0.80 12.07
CA THR A 52 10.52 -0.10 11.92
C THR A 52 9.62 0.44 10.81
N LEU A 53 9.19 -0.43 9.90
CA LEU A 53 8.11 -0.18 8.95
C LEU A 53 6.91 -1.04 9.33
N GLU A 54 5.73 -0.45 9.20
CA GLU A 54 4.46 -1.14 9.34
C GLU A 54 3.54 -0.73 8.19
N LEU A 55 2.97 -1.71 7.51
CA LEU A 55 1.88 -1.53 6.57
C LEU A 55 0.62 -2.08 7.21
N SER A 56 -0.37 -1.23 7.45
CA SER A 56 -1.70 -1.66 7.89
C SER A 56 -2.73 -0.63 7.44
N GLU A 57 -3.97 -1.07 7.19
CA GLU A 57 -5.10 -0.16 6.91
C GLU A 57 -4.83 0.80 5.74
N GLY A 58 -4.14 0.34 4.69
CA GLY A 58 -3.80 1.18 3.55
C GLY A 58 -2.71 2.23 3.82
N ARG A 59 -2.00 2.14 4.96
CA ARG A 59 -1.02 3.14 5.40
C ARG A 59 0.33 2.52 5.71
N VAL A 60 1.39 3.19 5.27
CA VAL A 60 2.77 2.88 5.67
C VAL A 60 3.17 3.81 6.81
N ARG A 61 3.39 3.24 8.00
CA ARG A 61 3.96 3.93 9.16
C ARG A 61 5.46 3.67 9.20
N ILE A 62 6.23 4.75 9.23
CA ILE A 62 7.69 4.74 9.42
C ILE A 62 7.96 5.22 10.84
N PHE A 63 8.58 4.38 11.65
CA PHE A 63 8.87 4.72 13.05
C PHE A 63 10.18 5.52 13.19
N SER A 64 10.32 6.21 14.32
CA SER A 64 11.55 6.89 14.74
C SER A 64 12.72 5.88 14.83
N PRO A 65 13.98 6.31 14.61
CA PRO A 65 15.08 5.36 14.55
C PRO A 65 15.25 4.70 15.91
N GLY A 66 15.45 3.37 15.91
CA GLY A 66 15.49 2.58 17.14
C GLY A 66 14.18 2.47 17.93
N SER A 67 13.05 2.97 17.38
CA SER A 67 11.74 2.88 18.02
C SER A 67 10.78 1.99 17.24
N SER A 68 9.92 1.29 17.98
CA SER A 68 8.83 0.46 17.48
C SER A 68 7.45 1.03 17.86
N SER A 69 7.40 2.16 18.56
CA SER A 69 6.15 2.78 19.06
C SER A 69 5.99 4.26 18.65
N SER A 70 7.10 4.99 18.47
CA SER A 70 7.06 6.39 18.03
C SER A 70 7.01 6.48 16.51
N VAL A 71 5.87 6.88 15.94
CA VAL A 71 5.70 7.07 14.49
C VAL A 71 6.35 8.39 14.05
N LYS A 72 7.30 8.33 13.11
CA LYS A 72 7.94 9.51 12.50
C LYS A 72 7.15 10.01 11.29
N SER A 73 6.56 9.11 10.52
CA SER A 73 5.79 9.44 9.33
C SER A 73 4.68 8.42 9.15
N CYS A 74 3.50 8.90 8.78
CA CYS A 74 2.38 8.09 8.34
C CYS A 74 2.08 8.47 6.89
N ILE A 75 2.00 7.49 5.99
CA ILE A 75 1.87 7.68 4.55
C ILE A 75 0.62 6.93 4.12
N ASP A 76 -0.30 7.62 3.47
CA ASP A 76 -1.46 6.98 2.84
C ASP A 76 -1.04 6.39 1.49
N VAL A 77 -1.17 5.08 1.29
CA VAL A 77 -0.68 4.42 0.08
C VAL A 77 -1.46 4.86 -1.16
N GLY A 78 -2.79 4.98 -1.05
CA GLY A 78 -3.63 5.32 -2.20
C GLY A 78 -3.45 6.77 -2.65
N ARG A 79 -3.07 7.67 -1.75
CA ARG A 79 -2.93 9.10 -2.02
C ARG A 79 -1.49 9.59 -2.17
N ASP A 80 -0.60 9.12 -1.31
CA ASP A 80 0.72 9.74 -1.14
C ASP A 80 1.83 8.98 -1.89
N VAL A 81 1.65 7.70 -2.21
CA VAL A 81 2.65 6.87 -2.92
C VAL A 81 2.48 7.01 -4.43
N HIS A 82 3.46 7.63 -5.08
CA HIS A 82 3.52 7.75 -6.54
C HIS A 82 4.11 6.50 -7.19
N GLU A 83 5.19 5.96 -6.62
CA GLU A 83 5.88 4.79 -7.16
C GLU A 83 6.33 3.88 -6.02
N CYS A 84 6.26 2.57 -6.25
CA CYS A 84 6.78 1.53 -5.38
C CYS A 84 7.49 0.48 -6.24
N SER A 85 8.80 0.38 -6.12
CA SER A 85 9.62 -0.57 -6.87
C SER A 85 10.49 -1.39 -5.92
N LEU A 86 10.75 -2.63 -6.30
CA LEU A 86 11.58 -3.55 -5.55
C LEU A 86 12.83 -3.86 -6.39
N HIS A 87 13.97 -3.37 -5.93
CA HIS A 87 15.25 -3.65 -6.57
C HIS A 87 15.83 -4.92 -5.96
N ARG A 88 15.96 -5.96 -6.80
CA ARG A 88 16.72 -7.16 -6.51
C ARG A 88 18.08 -6.99 -7.17
N GLY A 89 19.15 -6.95 -6.40
CA GLY A 89 20.49 -6.96 -6.99
C GLY A 89 20.75 -8.26 -7.76
N TRP A 90 21.74 -8.27 -8.66
CA TRP A 90 22.10 -9.47 -9.41
C TRP A 90 22.56 -10.58 -8.45
N GLY A 91 21.72 -11.61 -8.27
CA GLY A 91 22.05 -12.87 -7.58
C GLY A 91 22.11 -12.83 -6.05
N CYS A 92 22.70 -11.81 -5.44
CA CYS A 92 22.94 -11.72 -3.98
C CYS A 92 22.86 -10.30 -3.39
N GLY A 93 22.37 -9.32 -4.16
CA GLY A 93 22.40 -7.92 -3.73
C GLY A 93 21.33 -7.55 -2.70
N PRO A 94 21.47 -6.38 -2.05
CA PRO A 94 20.53 -5.92 -1.03
C PRO A 94 19.12 -5.80 -1.60
N LYS A 95 18.13 -6.19 -0.81
CA LYS A 95 16.71 -6.22 -1.18
C LYS A 95 16.12 -4.86 -0.86
N ILE A 96 16.14 -3.94 -1.83
CA ILE A 96 15.81 -2.54 -1.61
C ILE A 96 14.40 -2.24 -2.14
N LEU A 97 13.50 -1.85 -1.25
CA LEU A 97 12.22 -1.25 -1.61
C LEU A 97 12.41 0.26 -1.77
N LEU A 98 12.10 0.78 -2.95
CA LEU A 98 11.98 2.22 -3.21
C LEU A 98 10.52 2.64 -3.05
N LEU A 99 10.30 3.70 -2.27
CA LEU A 99 9.02 4.41 -2.20
C LEU A 99 9.22 5.86 -2.65
N SER A 100 8.56 6.23 -3.75
CA SER A 100 8.45 7.62 -4.19
C SER A 100 7.13 8.20 -3.70
N LEU A 101 7.21 9.28 -2.93
CA LEU A 101 6.05 9.96 -2.37
C LEU A 101 5.80 11.29 -3.05
N SER A 102 4.55 11.55 -3.38
CA SER A 102 4.06 12.85 -3.80
C SER A 102 3.83 13.72 -2.58
N ARG A 103 4.70 14.71 -2.31
CA ARG A 103 4.47 15.67 -1.23
C ARG A 103 4.09 17.03 -1.78
N PRO A 104 3.02 17.66 -1.25
CA PRO A 104 2.82 19.07 -1.51
C PRO A 104 4.05 19.84 -0.99
N PRO A 105 4.57 20.81 -1.76
CA PRO A 105 5.71 21.58 -1.31
C PRO A 105 5.35 22.28 0.01
N PRO A 106 6.31 22.42 0.95
CA PRO A 106 6.06 23.19 2.16
C PRO A 106 5.57 24.60 1.77
N ALA A 107 4.57 25.14 2.48
CA ALA A 107 3.87 26.38 2.11
C ALA A 107 4.82 27.55 1.77
N ARG A 108 5.97 27.63 2.46
CA ARG A 108 7.01 28.64 2.21
C ARG A 108 7.69 28.52 0.83
N ARG A 109 7.81 27.30 0.27
CA ARG A 109 8.38 27.05 -1.06
C ARG A 109 7.34 27.10 -2.19
N ALA A 110 6.07 26.84 -1.86
CA ALA A 110 4.95 26.92 -2.81
C ALA A 110 4.80 28.32 -3.44
N LEU A 111 5.18 29.37 -2.69
CA LEU A 111 5.15 30.76 -3.16
C LEU A 111 6.26 31.10 -4.17
N LEU A 112 7.37 30.36 -4.20
CA LEU A 112 8.57 30.72 -4.97
C LEU A 112 8.83 29.85 -6.20
N ARG A 113 8.31 28.61 -6.24
CA ARG A 113 8.63 27.64 -7.32
C ARG A 113 7.43 27.21 -8.17
N GLY A 114 6.30 27.89 -8.06
CA GLY A 114 5.04 27.37 -8.61
C GLY A 114 4.65 26.07 -7.90
N ARG A 115 3.48 25.51 -8.24
CA ARG A 115 2.93 24.30 -7.60
C ARG A 115 3.67 23.00 -7.97
N ALA A 116 4.99 23.04 -8.19
CA ALA A 116 5.76 21.83 -8.45
C ALA A 116 5.74 20.95 -7.19
N GLN A 117 5.14 19.76 -7.31
CA GLN A 117 5.07 18.77 -6.26
C GLN A 117 6.48 18.19 -6.06
N GLU A 118 7.08 18.38 -4.88
CA GLU A 118 8.39 17.81 -4.59
C GLU A 118 8.22 16.31 -4.32
N GLN A 119 8.89 15.47 -5.11
CA GLN A 119 8.94 14.03 -4.86
C GLN A 119 9.91 13.73 -3.72
N LYS A 120 9.48 12.90 -2.77
CA LYS A 120 10.34 12.43 -1.69
C LYS A 120 10.58 10.93 -1.84
N LEU A 121 11.85 10.56 -1.97
CA LEU A 121 12.27 9.17 -2.11
C LEU A 121 12.67 8.57 -0.76
N TYR A 122 12.26 7.33 -0.51
CA TYR A 122 12.76 6.48 0.55
C TYR A 122 13.28 5.17 -0.04
N PHE A 123 14.41 4.72 0.47
CA PHE A 123 15.01 3.43 0.14
C PHE A 123 15.12 2.62 1.42
N PHE A 124 14.60 1.40 1.42
CA PHE A 124 14.60 0.52 2.57
C PHE A 124 15.19 -0.83 2.20
N GLU A 125 16.28 -1.19 2.85
CA GLU A 125 16.88 -2.52 2.76
C GLU A 125 16.21 -3.46 3.77
N PHE A 126 15.68 -4.57 3.27
CA PHE A 126 15.06 -5.62 4.06
C PHE A 126 16.02 -6.80 4.26
N ALA A 127 15.95 -7.44 5.42
CA ALA A 127 16.71 -8.66 5.70
C ALA A 127 16.25 -9.85 4.83
N SER A 128 14.93 -10.00 4.63
CA SER A 128 14.32 -11.08 3.84
C SER A 128 13.75 -10.57 2.53
N GLU A 129 13.88 -11.39 1.47
CA GLU A 129 13.35 -11.05 0.14
C GLU A 129 11.86 -11.20 0.12
N ASP A 130 11.37 -12.28 0.75
CA ASP A 130 9.95 -12.57 0.87
C ASP A 130 9.24 -11.42 1.59
N VAL A 131 9.82 -10.91 2.68
CA VAL A 131 9.25 -9.76 3.40
C VAL A 131 9.25 -8.51 2.52
N ALA A 132 10.32 -8.22 1.78
CA ALA A 132 10.36 -7.08 0.88
C ALA A 132 9.31 -7.21 -0.25
N ALA A 133 9.15 -8.41 -0.79
CA ALA A 133 8.18 -8.76 -1.81
C ALA A 133 6.74 -8.65 -1.31
N ASP A 134 6.48 -9.06 -0.06
CA ASP A 134 5.18 -8.91 0.59
C ASP A 134 4.83 -7.42 0.74
N PHE A 135 5.73 -6.61 1.27
CA PHE A 135 5.52 -5.16 1.35
C PHE A 135 5.29 -4.53 -0.02
N HIS A 136 6.09 -4.90 -1.04
CA HIS A 136 5.93 -4.41 -2.40
C HIS A 136 4.58 -4.77 -2.99
N ARG A 137 4.18 -6.04 -2.89
CA ARG A 137 2.92 -6.58 -3.40
C ARG A 137 1.72 -5.89 -2.77
N GLU A 138 1.70 -5.78 -1.45
CA GLU A 138 0.58 -5.16 -0.74
C GLU A 138 0.48 -3.66 -1.02
N ILE A 139 1.61 -2.93 -1.03
CA ILE A 139 1.61 -1.50 -1.40
C ILE A 139 1.11 -1.32 -2.84
N ARG A 140 1.49 -2.20 -3.77
CA ARG A 140 1.01 -2.12 -5.16
C ARG A 140 -0.47 -2.43 -5.28
N ALA A 141 -0.99 -3.41 -4.52
CA ALA A 141 -2.40 -3.77 -4.51
C ALA A 141 -3.29 -2.66 -3.95
N LEU A 142 -2.78 -1.87 -3.00
CA LEU A 142 -3.48 -0.75 -2.37
C LEU A 142 -3.47 0.54 -3.20
N ARG A 143 -2.65 0.60 -4.27
CA ARG A 143 -2.65 1.75 -5.18
C ARG A 143 -3.87 1.67 -6.11
N PRO A 144 -4.60 2.79 -6.34
CA PRO A 144 -5.69 2.80 -7.30
C PRO A 144 -5.16 2.43 -8.70
N ALA A 145 -5.93 1.64 -9.44
CA ALA A 145 -5.58 1.04 -10.75
C ALA A 145 -5.40 2.06 -11.91
N GLY A 146 -5.09 3.32 -11.61
CA GLY A 146 -5.19 4.45 -12.53
C GLY A 146 -3.89 4.99 -13.12
N ASP A 147 -2.74 4.35 -12.93
CA ASP A 147 -1.49 4.88 -13.51
C ASP A 147 -0.50 3.79 -13.96
N SER A 148 -1.02 2.85 -14.76
CA SER A 148 -0.20 1.99 -15.63
C SER A 148 0.30 2.80 -16.84
N ARG A 149 1.09 3.85 -16.60
CA ARG A 149 2.00 4.34 -17.63
C ARG A 149 3.28 3.52 -17.53
N GLU A 150 3.26 2.34 -18.12
CA GLU A 150 4.49 1.64 -18.44
C GLU A 150 5.29 2.49 -19.45
N PRO A 151 6.58 2.75 -19.23
CA PRO A 151 7.42 3.33 -20.27
C PRO A 151 7.61 2.28 -21.38
N LEU A 152 7.28 2.69 -22.62
CA LEU A 152 7.63 1.99 -23.86
C LEU A 152 9.14 1.86 -24.02
#